data_AF-A0A357V1J7-F1
#
_entry.id   AF-A0A357V1J7-F1
#
_cell.length_a   1.000
_cell.length_b   1.000
_cell.length_c   1.000
_cell.angle_alpha   90.00
_cell.angle_beta   90.00
_cell.angle_gamma   90.00
#
_symmetry.space_group_name_H-M   'P 1'
#
loop_
_entity.id
_entity.type
_entity.pdbx_description
1 polymer ?
#
loop_
_entity_poly.entity_id
_entity_poly.type
_entity_poly.pdbx_seq_one_letter_code
_entity_poly.pdbx_strand_id
1 'polypeptide(L)' 'MKYRLKSPDGRPVDKTIDDTWNRVAGALAAKEADPEVWTPRFKDALTGFKFLPAGRIISGAGTERMVTLFNCFVMG' A
#
# COMPACT_ATOMS: atom_id res chain seq x y z
N MET A 1 -13.05 4.27 7.39
CA MET A 1 -12.27 3.01 7.30
C MET A 1 -10.89 3.21 7.91
N LYS A 2 -10.39 2.23 8.67
CA LYS A 2 -9.16 2.32 9.48
C LYS A 2 -7.88 2.53 8.65
N TYR A 3 -7.79 1.89 7.47
CA TYR A 3 -6.58 1.84 6.64
C TYR A 3 -6.55 2.81 5.46
N ARG A 4 -7.62 3.59 5.27
CA ARG A 4 -7.75 4.52 4.15
C ARG A 4 -6.80 5.70 4.33
N LEU A 5 -6.01 6.03 3.31
CA LEU A 5 -5.18 7.23 3.36
C LEU A 5 -6.08 8.48 3.40
N LYS A 6 -5.74 9.37 4.32
CA LYS A 6 -6.36 10.68 4.48
C LYS A 6 -5.28 11.75 4.51
N SER A 7 -5.65 12.93 4.04
CA SER A 7 -4.85 14.14 4.20
C SER A 7 -4.82 14.57 5.68
N PRO A 8 -3.92 15.52 6.05
CA PRO A 8 -3.82 16.01 7.43
C PRO A 8 -5.11 16.62 7.98
N ASP A 9 -5.92 17.24 7.12
CA ASP A 9 -7.25 17.78 7.44
C ASP A 9 -8.36 16.72 7.47
N GLY A 10 -8.00 15.44 7.32
CA GLY A 10 -8.91 14.29 7.47
C GLY A 10 -9.71 13.92 6.22
N ARG A 11 -9.53 14.63 5.09
CA ARG A 11 -10.21 14.30 3.84
C ARG A 11 -9.67 12.98 3.26
N PRO A 12 -10.53 12.12 2.69
CA PRO A 12 -10.08 10.91 1.99
C PRO A 12 -9.18 11.25 0.80
N VAL A 13 -7.97 10.70 0.78
CA VAL A 13 -7.09 10.70 -0.40
C VAL A 13 -7.43 9.49 -1.25
N ASP A 14 -7.41 8.31 -0.64
CA ASP A 14 -7.95 7.09 -1.26
C ASP A 14 -9.49 7.16 -1.17
N LYS A 15 -10.18 7.38 -2.29
CA LYS A 15 -11.65 7.50 -2.32
C LYS A 15 -12.30 6.12 -2.34
N THR A 16 -11.66 5.20 -3.04
CA THR A 16 -12.09 3.81 -3.22
C THR A 16 -11.04 2.83 -2.68
N ILE A 17 -11.41 1.56 -2.61
CA ILE A 17 -10.43 0.51 -2.31
C ILE A 17 -9.45 0.30 -3.47
N ASP A 18 -9.87 0.53 -4.72
CA ASP A 18 -8.98 0.43 -5.88
C ASP A 18 -7.88 1.51 -5.82
N ASP A 19 -8.20 2.71 -5.34
CA ASP A 19 -7.19 3.76 -5.10
C ASP A 19 -6.13 3.30 -4.09
N THR A 20 -6.56 2.58 -3.04
CA THR A 20 -5.64 1.98 -2.06
C THR A 20 -4.75 0.92 -2.72
N TRP A 21 -5.31 0.08 -3.60
CA TRP A 21 -4.53 -0.90 -4.36
C TRP A 21 -3.56 -0.27 -5.34
N ASN A 22 -3.96 0.78 -6.05
CA ASN A 22 -3.08 1.55 -6.94
C ASN A 22 -1.88 2.11 -6.17
N ARG A 23 -2.13 2.74 -5.00
CA ARG A 23 -1.07 3.27 -4.14
C ARG A 23 -0.11 2.20 -3.64
N VAL A 24 -0.64 1.10 -3.09
CA VAL A 24 0.19 0.02 -2.55
C VAL A 24 0.98 -0.66 -3.66
N ALA A 25 0.36 -0.97 -4.81
CA ALA A 25 1.03 -1.59 -5.95
C ALA A 25 2.15 -0.71 -6.52
N GLY A 26 1.90 0.59 -6.68
CA GLY A 26 2.92 1.54 -7.14
C GLY A 26 4.10 1.65 -6.16
N ALA A 27 3.81 1.67 -4.85
CA ALA A 27 4.85 1.72 -3.83
C ALA A 27 5.74 0.47 -3.80
N LEU A 28 5.16 -0.71 -4.04
CA LEU A 28 5.91 -1.97 -4.17
C LEU A 28 6.74 -1.96 -5.46
N ALA A 29 6.13 -1.61 -6.59
CA ALA A 29 6.78 -1.60 -7.90
C ALA A 29 7.92 -0.58 -8.02
N ALA A 30 7.90 0.51 -7.25
CA ALA A 30 8.94 1.54 -7.27
C ALA A 30 10.34 1.05 -6.88
N LYS A 31 10.47 -0.17 -6.32
CA LYS A 31 11.75 -0.81 -6.01
C LYS A 31 12.18 -1.88 -7.01
N GLU A 32 11.34 -2.17 -7.98
CA GLU A 32 11.63 -3.12 -9.06
C GLU A 32 12.42 -2.44 -10.19
N ALA A 33 13.10 -3.25 -11.01
CA ALA A 33 13.83 -2.76 -12.18
C ALA A 33 12.89 -2.15 -13.25
N ASP A 34 11.71 -2.75 -13.44
CA ASP A 34 10.71 -2.33 -14.42
C ASP A 34 9.36 -2.01 -13.75
N PRO A 35 9.20 -0.85 -13.09
CA PRO A 35 7.99 -0.53 -12.34
C PRO A 35 6.70 -0.57 -13.17
N GLU A 36 6.77 -0.23 -14.46
CA GLU A 36 5.61 -0.27 -15.37
C GLU A 36 5.09 -1.69 -15.62
N VAL A 37 5.98 -2.70 -15.57
CA VAL A 37 5.62 -4.11 -15.70
C VAL A 37 5.05 -4.65 -14.39
N TRP A 38 5.62 -4.22 -13.26
CA TRP A 38 5.28 -4.77 -11.94
C TRP A 38 4.05 -4.12 -11.29
N THR A 39 3.81 -2.82 -11.50
CA THR A 39 2.63 -2.12 -10.98
C THR A 39 1.31 -2.84 -11.31
N PRO A 40 1.00 -3.17 -12.59
CA PRO A 40 -0.24 -3.86 -12.93
C PRO A 40 -0.31 -5.28 -12.35
N ARG A 41 0.83 -5.98 -12.23
CA ARG A 41 0.90 -7.33 -11.64
C ARG A 41 0.60 -7.31 -10.15
N PHE A 42 1.21 -6.38 -9.41
CA PHE A 42 0.92 -6.22 -7.98
C PHE A 42 -0.51 -5.76 -7.74
N LYS A 43 -1.03 -4.86 -8.59
CA LYS A 43 -2.45 -4.47 -8.52
C LYS A 43 -3.35 -5.69 -8.70
N ASP A 44 -3.14 -6.51 -9.72
CA ASP A 44 -3.96 -7.71 -9.96
C ASP A 44 -3.95 -8.68 -8.77
N ALA A 45 -2.81 -8.83 -8.09
CA ALA A 45 -2.72 -9.65 -6.88
C ALA A 45 -3.52 -9.08 -5.70
N LEU A 46 -3.64 -7.75 -5.58
CA LEU A 46 -4.43 -7.10 -4.52
C LEU A 46 -5.93 -7.05 -4.86
N THR A 47 -6.27 -6.93 -6.14
CA THR A 47 -7.64 -6.85 -6.63
C THR A 47 -8.42 -8.13 -6.34
N GLY A 48 -9.69 -7.97 -5.96
CA GLY A 48 -10.54 -9.10 -5.59
C GLY A 48 -10.09 -9.84 -4.33
N PHE A 49 -9.18 -9.24 -3.53
CA PHE A 49 -8.65 -9.81 -2.30
C PHE A 49 -7.91 -11.14 -2.49
N LYS A 50 -7.35 -11.41 -3.68
CA LYS A 50 -6.51 -12.61 -3.93
C LYS A 50 -5.32 -12.65 -2.98
N PHE A 51 -4.77 -11.49 -2.64
CA PHE A 51 -3.78 -11.28 -1.61
C PHE A 51 -4.17 -10.09 -0.72
N LEU A 52 -4.04 -10.26 0.61
CA LEU A 52 -4.32 -9.21 1.58
C LEU A 52 -3.05 -8.87 2.38
N PRO A 53 -2.43 -7.70 2.16
CA PRO A 53 -1.25 -7.29 2.91
C PRO A 53 -1.55 -7.05 4.39
N ALA A 54 -0.50 -7.11 5.22
CA ALA A 54 -0.60 -6.70 6.62
C ALA A 54 -1.03 -5.23 6.76
N GLY A 55 -1.75 -4.90 7.84
CA GLY A 55 -2.34 -3.57 8.02
C GLY A 55 -1.33 -2.41 7.98
N ARG A 56 -0.08 -2.63 8.42
CA ARG A 56 0.99 -1.62 8.33
C ARG A 56 1.41 -1.33 6.89
N ILE A 57 1.41 -2.33 6.02
CA ILE A 57 1.69 -2.16 4.59
C ILE A 57 0.59 -1.32 3.95
N ILE A 58 -0.69 -1.68 4.18
CA ILE A 58 -1.84 -0.95 3.62
C ILE A 58 -1.84 0.53 4.08
N SER A 59 -1.52 0.76 5.36
CA SER A 59 -1.54 2.11 5.95
C SER A 59 -0.35 2.98 5.60
N GLY A 60 0.80 2.40 5.26
CA GLY A 60 2.07 3.12 5.16
C GLY A 60 2.66 3.20 3.75
N ALA A 61 2.50 2.16 2.94
CA ALA A 61 3.13 2.09 1.61
C ALA A 61 2.62 3.21 0.69
N GLY A 62 3.50 3.97 0.06
CA GLY A 62 3.13 5.02 -0.89
C GLY A 62 2.42 6.23 -0.27
N THR A 63 2.55 6.46 1.05
CA THR A 63 1.93 7.61 1.73
C THR A 63 2.86 8.80 1.92
N GLU A 64 4.13 8.67 1.53
CA GLU A 64 5.22 9.64 1.78
C GLU A 64 5.48 9.94 3.27
N ARG A 65 4.79 9.25 4.18
CA ARG A 65 5.01 9.35 5.62
C ARG A 65 6.26 8.60 6.02
N MET A 66 7.02 9.16 6.96
CA MET A 66 8.19 8.51 7.54
C MET A 66 7.74 7.45 8.57
N VAL A 67 7.47 6.23 8.10
CA VAL A 67 6.95 5.12 8.93
C VAL A 67 7.64 3.80 8.61
N THR A 68 7.74 2.92 9.62
CA THR A 68 8.20 1.54 9.43
C THR A 68 7.03 0.64 8.99
N LEU A 69 7.22 -0.06 7.86
CA LEU A 69 6.24 -0.95 7.26
C LEU A 69 6.18 -2.33 7.92
N PHE A 70 7.28 -2.79 8.50
CA PHE A 70 7.34 -4.02 9.29
C PHE A 70 7.21 -3.71 10.79
N ASN A 71 6.58 -4.62 11.53
CA ASN A 71 6.39 -4.46 12.98
C ASN A 71 6.49 -5.76 13.78
N CYS A 72 6.89 -6.86 13.14
CA CYS A 72 7.13 -8.14 13.81
C CYS A 72 8.64 -8.32 13.96
N PHE A 73 9.11 -8.43 15.20
CA PHE A 73 10.51 -8.57 15.55
C PHE A 73 10.67 -9.79 16.44
N VAL A 74 11.72 -10.57 16.21
CA VAL A 74 12.13 -11.65 17.10
C VAL A 74 13.33 -11.16 17.89
N MET A 75 13.21 -11.12 19.22
CA MET A 75 14.31 -10.82 20.12
C MET A 75 14.86 -12.16 20.63
N GLY A 76 16.13 -12.43 20.32
CA GLY A 76 16.86 -13.58 20.84
C GLY A 76 17.46 -13.32 22.22
#